data_AF-A0A8S2XPC2-F1
#
_entry.id   AF-A0A8S2XPC2-F1
#
_cell.length_a   1.000
_cell.length_b   1.000
_cell.length_c   1.000
_cell.angle_alpha   90.00
_cell.angle_beta   90.00
_cell.angle_gamma   90.00
#
_symmetry.space_group_name_H-M   'P 1'
#
loop_
_entity.id
_entity.type
_entity.pdbx_description
1 polymer ?
#
loop_
_entity_poly.entity_id
_entity_poly.type
_entity_poly.pdbx_seq_one_letter_code
_entity_poly.pdbx_strand_id
1 'polypeptide(L)' 'STTIDRSERSNALIIYTSGTSGKPKGCVLTFDAVQAHVDSMVKAWRWTKDDGKFVVYVFNKIIF' A
#
# COMPACT_ATOMS: atom_id res chain seq x y z
N SER A 1 -10.46 -16.73 21.41
CA SER A 1 -10.47 -15.40 20.77
C SER A 1 -9.10 -15.09 20.23
N THR A 2 -8.93 -14.99 18.92
CA THR A 2 -7.67 -14.56 18.32
C THR A 2 -7.55 -13.06 18.53
N THR A 3 -6.65 -12.64 19.43
CA THR A 3 -6.38 -11.21 19.67
C THR A 3 -5.71 -10.65 18.42
N ILE A 4 -6.42 -9.80 17.67
CA ILE A 4 -5.85 -9.08 16.53
C ILE A 4 -5.00 -7.95 17.11
N ASP A 5 -3.68 -8.05 16.94
CA ASP A 5 -2.78 -6.94 17.27
C ASP A 5 -3.01 -5.80 16.28
N ARG A 6 -3.52 -4.67 16.80
CA ARG A 6 -3.79 -3.45 16.05
C ARG A 6 -2.69 -2.40 16.23
N SER A 7 -1.48 -2.82 16.60
CA SER A 7 -0.33 -1.93 16.65
C SER A 7 0.04 -1.42 15.24
N GLU A 8 0.66 -0.23 15.15
CA GLU A 8 1.09 0.33 13.86
C GLU A 8 2.09 -0.57 13.11
N ARG A 9 2.78 -1.44 13.86
CA ARG A 9 3.79 -2.36 13.34
C ARG A 9 3.22 -3.73 12.98
N SER A 10 1.93 -3.96 13.20
CA SER A 10 1.31 -5.21 12.80
C SER A 10 1.07 -5.24 11.29
N ASN A 11 1.04 -6.45 10.73
CA ASN A 11 0.85 -6.67 9.30
C ASN A 11 -0.56 -6.23 8.88
N ALA A 12 -0.65 -5.38 7.85
CA ALA A 12 -1.89 -4.77 7.39
C ALA A 12 -2.28 -5.20 5.97
N LEU A 13 -1.31 -5.38 5.08
CA LEU A 13 -1.55 -5.66 3.66
C LEU A 13 -0.52 -6.64 3.09
N ILE A 14 -0.96 -7.58 2.26
CA ILE A 14 -0.08 -8.42 1.45
C ILE A 14 -0.33 -8.12 -0.02
N ILE A 15 0.71 -7.70 -0.73
CA ILE A 15 0.68 -7.42 -2.16
C ILE A 15 1.37 -8.57 -2.89
N TYR A 16 0.65 -9.21 -3.82
CA TYR A 16 1.23 -10.19 -4.72
C TYR A 16 1.50 -9.57 -6.08
N THR A 17 2.69 -9.83 -6.60
CA THR A 17 3.13 -9.37 -7.92
C THR A 17 3.43 -10.58 -8.79
N SER A 18 3.04 -10.55 -10.07
CA SER A 18 3.11 -11.71 -10.96
C SER A 18 4.54 -12.20 -11.20
N GLY A 19 5.56 -11.33 -11.09
CA GLY A 19 6.97 -11.67 -11.19
C GLY A 19 7.36 -12.26 -12.57
N THR A 20 8.36 -11.69 -13.24
CA THR A 20 8.84 -12.23 -14.53
C THR A 20 9.50 -13.61 -14.43
N SER A 21 9.88 -14.04 -13.22
CA SER A 21 10.53 -15.33 -12.92
C SER A 21 9.57 -16.48 -12.62
N GLY A 22 8.27 -16.33 -12.90
CA GLY A 22 7.26 -17.40 -12.80
C GLY A 22 6.75 -17.72 -11.38
N LYS A 23 7.41 -17.22 -10.32
CA LYS A 23 6.93 -17.31 -8.93
C LYS A 23 6.45 -15.93 -8.45
N PRO A 24 5.17 -15.79 -8.05
CA PRO A 24 4.68 -14.55 -7.49
C PRO A 24 5.47 -14.14 -6.25
N LYS A 25 5.87 -12.87 -6.17
CA LYS A 25 6.51 -12.32 -4.96
C LYS A 25 5.45 -11.66 -4.11
N GLY A 26 5.35 -12.10 -2.84
CA GLY A 26 4.54 -11.46 -1.81
C GLY A 26 5.33 -10.39 -1.08
N CYS A 27 4.74 -9.21 -0.93
CA CYS A 27 5.25 -8.11 -0.11
C CYS A 27 4.27 -7.86 1.03
N VAL A 28 4.74 -7.91 2.28
CA VAL A 28 3.92 -7.62 3.46
C VAL A 28 4.20 -6.19 3.90
N LEU A 29 3.14 -5.42 4.08
CA LEU A 29 3.19 -4.04 4.58
C LEU A 29 2.48 -3.97 5.93
N THR A 30 3.10 -3.23 6.85
CA THR A 30 2.57 -2.86 8.16
C THR A 30 1.63 -1.65 8.05
N PHE A 31 0.86 -1.38 9.11
CA PHE A 31 -0.04 -0.22 9.13
C PHE A 31 0.72 1.11 8.95
N ASP A 32 1.86 1.30 9.63
CA ASP A 32 2.71 2.50 9.48
C ASP A 32 3.23 2.66 8.05
N ALA A 33 3.63 1.57 7.40
CA ALA A 33 4.11 1.60 6.02
C ALA A 33 3.00 2.00 5.03
N VAL A 34 1.77 1.51 5.24
CA VAL A 34 0.62 1.91 4.43
C VAL A 34 0.29 3.39 4.64
N GLN A 35 0.28 3.86 5.90
CA GLN A 35 0.02 5.26 6.23
C GLN A 35 1.06 6.19 5.58
N ALA A 36 2.35 5.88 5.74
CA ALA A 36 3.43 6.67 5.16
C ALA A 36 3.34 6.75 3.62
N HIS A 37 2.92 5.67 2.96
CA HIS A 37 2.72 5.66 1.52
C HIS A 37 1.56 6.58 1.10
N VAL A 38 0.42 6.51 1.79
CA VAL A 38 -0.73 7.39 1.55
C VAL A 38 -0.37 8.85 1.76
N ASP A 39 0.31 9.17 2.87
CA ASP A 39 0.74 10.54 3.18
C ASP A 39 1.68 11.10 2.11
N SER A 40 2.59 10.27 1.59
CA SER A 40 3.47 10.63 0.48
C SER A 40 2.67 10.98 -0.79
N MET A 41 1.62 10.23 -1.13
CA MET A 41 0.78 10.52 -2.30
C MET A 41 -0.03 11.81 -2.11
N VAL A 42 -0.68 11.96 -0.96
CA VAL A 42 -1.45 13.17 -0.60
C VAL A 42 -0.55 14.40 -0.72
N LYS A 43 0.68 14.32 -0.18
CA LYS A 43 1.64 15.42 -0.24
C LYS A 43 2.13 15.70 -1.67
N ALA A 44 2.47 14.65 -2.43
CA ALA A 44 3.01 14.79 -3.79
C ALA A 44 1.99 15.43 -4.74
N TRP A 45 0.71 15.04 -4.63
CA TRP A 45 -0.36 15.53 -5.49
C TRP A 45 -1.17 16.68 -4.89
N ARG A 46 -0.82 17.10 -3.66
CA ARG A 46 -1.48 18.19 -2.92
C ARG A 46 -2.98 17.98 -2.80
N TRP A 47 -3.38 16.74 -2.58
CA TRP A 47 -4.78 16.41 -2.42
C TRP A 47 -5.38 17.11 -1.20
N THR A 48 -6.57 17.62 -1.41
CA THR A 48 -7.41 18.30 -0.44
C THR A 48 -8.69 17.52 -0.24
N LYS A 49 -9.42 17.85 0.83
CA LYS A 49 -10.74 17.27 1.10
C LYS A 49 -11.80 17.60 0.04
N ASP A 50 -11.54 18.62 -0.79
CA ASP A 50 -12.46 19.09 -1.81
C ASP A 50 -12.28 18.34 -3.13
N ASP A 51 -11.20 17.55 -3.25
CA ASP A 51 -10.98 16.66 -4.36
C ASP A 51 -11.87 15.39 -4.25
N GLY A 52 -12.32 14.85 -5.39
CA GLY A 52 -13.28 13.73 -5.45
C GLY A 52 -12.73 12.38 -4.95
N LYS A 53 -13.51 11.29 -5.12
CA LYS A 53 -13.04 9.93 -4.78
C LYS A 53 -11.94 9.50 -5.76
N PHE A 54 -10.72 9.29 -5.27
CA PHE A 54 -9.64 8.71 -6.05
C PHE A 54 -9.51 7.22 -5.80
N VAL A 55 -9.49 6.45 -6.87
CA VAL A 55 -9.04 5.07 -6.86
C VAL A 55 -7.60 5.08 -7.31
N VAL A 56 -6.67 4.92 -6.37
CA VAL A 56 -5.27 4.68 -6.74
C VAL A 56 -5.17 3.22 -7.15
N TYR A 57 -5.13 2.99 -8.46
CA TYR A 57 -4.64 1.73 -8.96
C TYR A 57 -3.15 1.68 -8.70
N VAL A 58 -2.74 0.78 -7.80
CA VAL A 58 -1.34 0.40 -7.66
C VAL A 58 -0.99 -0.46 -8.88
N PHE A 59 -0.95 0.15 -10.07
CA PHE A 59 -0.41 -0.48 -11.25
C PHE A 59 1.10 -0.57 -11.06
N ASN A 60 1.59 -1.80 -10.99
CA ASN A 60 3.01 -2.08 -11.01
C ASN A 60 3.56 -1.72 -12.40
N LYS A 61 3.88 -0.45 -12.61
CA LYS A 61 4.80 0.02 -13.66
C LYS A 61 5.97 0.73 -12.98
N ILE A 62 6.74 -0.02 -12.19
CA ILE A 62 8.18 0.19 -12.18
C ILE A 62 8.68 -0.61 -13.39
N ILE A 63 8.56 -0.02 -14.56
CA ILE A 63 9.26 -0.47 -15.76
C ILE A 63 10.55 0.35 -15.80
N PHE A 64 11.68 -0.34 -15.88
CA PHE A 64 12.98 0.21 -16.25
C PHE A 64 12.89 0.96 -17.58
#